data_AF-A0A072P3D6-F1
#
_entry.id   AF-A0A072P3D6-F1
#
_cell.length_a   1.000
_cell.length_b   1.000
_cell.length_c   1.000
_cell.angle_alpha   90.00
_cell.angle_beta   90.00
_cell.angle_gamma   90.00
#
_symmetry.space_group_name_H-M   'P 1'
#
loop_
_entity.id
_entity.type
_entity.pdbx_description
1 polymer ?
#
loop_
_entity_poly.entity_id
_entity_poly.type
_entity_poly.pdbx_seq_one_letter_code
_entity_poly.pdbx_strand_id
1 'polypeptide(L)'
;MQISMHEPGIRHAVIALSALYENYEHPQKADKTSSKFAIQHYGRAIQRIIKVDTSRPSQAADAVLIACILFTAFECLQGRYKSAVTHVASGINTFAEGQAQPATRKHGYVSGDIIRTMFLRLETQALELDDNGLETAPKTFYIWRTIALPPTFQTIEEARVSVDICLNRLLHLFKKATDSMLATEVVPSTETIRAIEVEYAQIDQYYRDFSDKLDLAKSPPSDPGVLLLEISRALVRILLELDFSRGEMLFDHFHDKVIYWSSEPTRTTHCRIGALPKFPSSGPPPRNSSAVCRSPRSYLSFGRYVRNTKRADLIPRFRSV
;
A
#
# COMPACT_ATOMS: atom_id res chain seq x y z
N MET A 1 4.32 -23.42 -0.04
CA MET A 1 5.27 -24.56 -0.16
C MET A 1 4.84 -25.60 -1.21
N GLN A 2 3.55 -25.87 -1.43
CA GLN A 2 3.12 -26.87 -2.43
C GLN A 2 3.37 -26.44 -3.90
N ILE A 3 3.32 -25.15 -4.22
CA ILE A 3 3.49 -24.63 -5.59
C ILE A 3 4.95 -24.69 -6.04
N SER A 4 5.91 -24.39 -5.15
CA SER A 4 7.35 -24.52 -5.42
C SER A 4 7.79 -25.96 -5.75
N MET A 5 6.98 -26.97 -5.40
CA MET A 5 7.24 -28.35 -5.80
C MET A 5 6.91 -28.59 -7.26
N HIS A 6 5.90 -27.92 -7.80
CA HIS A 6 5.42 -28.10 -9.17
C HIS A 6 6.02 -27.08 -10.15
N GLU A 7 6.38 -25.89 -9.66
CA GLU A 7 6.90 -24.79 -10.48
C GLU A 7 8.38 -24.49 -10.14
N PRO A 8 9.35 -24.91 -10.99
CA PRO A 8 10.77 -24.69 -10.75
C PRO A 8 11.15 -23.20 -10.62
N GLY A 9 10.47 -22.31 -11.35
CA GLY A 9 10.70 -20.86 -11.26
C GLY A 9 10.39 -20.32 -9.86
N ILE A 10 9.25 -20.71 -9.29
CA ILE A 10 8.85 -20.34 -7.92
C ILE A 10 9.82 -20.91 -6.90
N ARG A 11 10.30 -22.14 -7.10
CA ARG A 11 11.32 -22.73 -6.24
C ARG A 11 12.59 -21.89 -6.19
N HIS A 12 13.10 -21.47 -7.34
CA HIS A 12 14.28 -20.62 -7.40
C HIS A 12 14.02 -19.24 -6.75
N ALA A 13 12.84 -18.65 -6.94
CA ALA A 13 12.47 -17.37 -6.32
C ALA A 13 12.44 -17.46 -4.79
N VAL A 14 11.85 -18.54 -4.24
CA VAL A 14 11.82 -18.79 -2.80
C VAL A 14 13.24 -18.95 -2.25
N ILE A 15 14.09 -19.76 -2.89
CA ILE A 15 15.48 -19.96 -2.45
C ILE A 15 16.25 -18.63 -2.46
N ALA A 16 16.09 -17.83 -3.51
CA ALA A 16 16.72 -16.52 -3.62
C ALA A 16 16.30 -15.59 -2.47
N LEU A 17 14.99 -15.50 -2.22
CA LEU A 17 14.44 -14.65 -1.16
C LEU A 17 14.88 -15.11 0.22
N SER A 18 14.86 -16.41 0.50
CA SER A 18 15.32 -16.95 1.78
C SER A 18 16.81 -16.67 2.03
N ALA A 19 17.67 -16.90 1.04
CA ALA A 19 19.10 -16.63 1.15
C ALA A 19 19.39 -15.13 1.34
N LEU A 20 18.61 -14.25 0.70
CA LEU A 20 18.71 -12.81 0.89
C LEU A 20 18.23 -12.39 2.29
N TYR A 21 17.11 -12.94 2.75
CA TYR A 21 16.52 -12.61 4.05
C TYR A 21 17.43 -13.01 5.20
N GLU A 22 18.11 -14.16 5.12
CA GLU A 22 19.08 -14.58 6.14
C GLU A 22 20.22 -13.55 6.31
N ASN A 23 20.71 -12.98 5.20
CA ASN A 23 21.70 -11.91 5.23
C ASN A 23 21.13 -10.60 5.81
N TYR A 24 19.86 -10.31 5.56
CA TYR A 24 19.17 -9.13 6.08
C TYR A 24 18.95 -9.22 7.59
N GLU A 25 18.56 -10.37 8.10
CA GLU A 25 18.32 -10.62 9.52
C GLU A 25 19.63 -10.71 10.32
N HIS A 26 20.69 -11.26 9.71
CA HIS A 26 22.00 -11.45 10.35
C HIS A 26 23.12 -10.74 9.57
N PRO A 27 23.14 -9.39 9.52
CA PRO A 27 24.10 -8.64 8.69
C PRO A 27 25.56 -8.89 9.08
N GLN A 28 25.82 -9.27 10.34
CA GLN A 28 27.16 -9.62 10.83
C GLN A 28 27.68 -10.95 10.27
N LYS A 29 26.78 -11.83 9.82
CA LYS A 29 27.10 -13.13 9.20
C LYS A 29 26.93 -13.09 7.68
N ALA A 30 26.52 -11.96 7.11
CA ALA A 30 26.29 -11.82 5.69
C ALA A 30 27.61 -11.95 4.92
N ASP A 31 27.80 -13.10 4.25
CA ASP A 31 28.94 -13.33 3.37
C ASP A 31 28.59 -12.97 1.92
N LYS A 32 29.59 -12.47 1.17
CA LYS A 32 29.52 -12.18 -0.27
C LYS A 32 29.10 -13.41 -1.08
N THR A 33 29.42 -14.62 -0.61
CA THR A 33 29.00 -15.88 -1.24
C THR A 33 27.49 -16.09 -1.19
N SER A 34 26.86 -15.85 -0.04
CA SER A 34 25.41 -15.94 0.15
C SER A 34 24.66 -14.93 -0.72
N SER A 35 25.18 -13.69 -0.82
CA SER A 35 24.62 -12.67 -1.71
C SER A 35 24.68 -13.09 -3.19
N LYS A 36 25.81 -13.63 -3.66
CA LYS A 36 25.93 -14.17 -5.03
C LYS A 36 24.98 -15.33 -5.28
N PHE A 37 24.84 -16.23 -4.31
CA PHE A 37 23.93 -17.37 -4.40
C PHE A 37 22.47 -16.91 -4.56
N ALA A 38 22.04 -15.94 -3.74
CA ALA A 38 20.71 -15.34 -3.83
C ALA A 38 20.45 -14.74 -5.23
N ILE A 39 21.39 -13.94 -5.76
CA ILE A 39 21.27 -13.32 -7.09
C ILE A 39 21.23 -14.37 -8.21
N GLN A 40 22.02 -15.44 -8.12
CA GLN A 40 22.00 -16.52 -9.12
C GLN A 40 20.63 -17.22 -9.15
N HIS A 41 20.07 -17.54 -7.99
CA HIS A 41 18.75 -18.14 -7.90
C HIS A 41 17.65 -17.18 -8.39
N TYR A 42 17.77 -15.88 -8.09
CA TYR A 42 16.87 -14.86 -8.61
C TYR A 42 16.88 -14.80 -10.15
N GLY A 43 18.06 -14.77 -10.78
CA GLY A 43 18.19 -14.78 -12.24
C GLY A 43 17.62 -16.06 -12.88
N ARG A 44 17.87 -17.22 -12.28
CA ARG A 44 17.26 -18.50 -12.72
C ARG A 44 15.74 -18.49 -12.61
N ALA A 45 15.20 -17.90 -11.54
CA ALA A 45 13.77 -17.77 -11.36
C ALA A 45 13.15 -16.95 -12.49
N ILE A 46 13.70 -15.77 -12.80
CA ILE A 46 13.23 -14.91 -13.91
C ILE A 46 13.21 -15.70 -15.22
N GLN A 47 14.31 -16.36 -15.57
CA GLN A 47 14.42 -17.13 -16.81
C GLN A 47 13.36 -18.24 -16.92
N ARG A 48 13.02 -18.88 -15.80
CA ARG A 48 12.02 -19.94 -15.73
C ARG A 48 10.60 -19.40 -15.83
N ILE A 49 10.31 -18.29 -15.16
CA ILE A 49 8.98 -17.67 -15.18
C ILE A 49 8.65 -17.09 -16.57
N ILE A 50 9.63 -16.49 -17.26
CA ILE A 50 9.46 -16.03 -18.65
C ILE A 50 9.11 -17.21 -19.59
N LYS A 51 9.61 -18.41 -19.29
CA LYS A 51 9.41 -19.63 -20.08
C LYS A 51 8.41 -20.59 -19.42
N VAL A 52 7.50 -20.09 -18.59
CA VAL A 52 6.51 -20.92 -17.90
C VAL A 52 5.64 -21.64 -18.93
N ASP A 53 5.28 -22.90 -18.64
CA ASP A 53 4.44 -23.69 -19.52
C ASP A 53 3.01 -23.14 -19.54
N THR A 54 2.56 -22.69 -20.71
CA THR A 54 1.24 -22.09 -20.91
C THR A 54 0.17 -23.12 -21.29
N SER A 55 0.51 -24.42 -21.38
CA SER A 55 -0.46 -25.51 -21.57
C SER A 55 -1.53 -25.54 -20.47
N ARG A 56 -1.18 -25.00 -19.30
CA ARG A 56 -2.00 -24.89 -18.10
C ARG A 56 -2.18 -23.40 -17.72
N PRO A 57 -3.02 -22.65 -18.45
CA PRO A 57 -3.02 -21.19 -18.41
C PRO A 57 -3.28 -20.60 -17.01
N SER A 58 -4.16 -21.22 -16.23
CA SER A 58 -4.47 -20.74 -14.86
C SER A 58 -3.33 -20.96 -13.88
N GLN A 59 -2.65 -22.12 -13.97
CA GLN A 59 -1.47 -22.40 -13.16
C GLN A 59 -0.27 -21.54 -13.57
N ALA A 60 -0.09 -21.31 -14.88
CA ALA A 60 0.94 -20.44 -15.41
C ALA A 60 0.74 -18.99 -14.93
N ALA A 61 -0.49 -18.48 -14.99
CA ALA A 61 -0.83 -17.15 -14.47
C ALA A 61 -0.55 -17.06 -12.96
N ASP A 62 -0.97 -18.04 -12.16
CA ASP A 62 -0.68 -18.05 -10.73
C ASP A 62 0.82 -18.10 -10.43
N ALA A 63 1.60 -18.87 -11.21
CA ALA A 63 3.05 -18.89 -11.08
C ALA A 63 3.64 -17.49 -11.35
N VAL A 64 3.25 -16.82 -12.43
CA VAL A 64 3.70 -15.45 -12.72
C VAL A 64 3.34 -14.49 -11.58
N LEU A 65 2.10 -14.55 -11.09
CA LEU A 65 1.60 -13.68 -10.02
C LEU A 65 2.37 -13.87 -8.70
N ILE A 66 2.61 -15.12 -8.31
CA ILE A 66 3.39 -15.46 -7.12
C ILE A 66 4.84 -15.02 -7.29
N ALA A 67 5.42 -15.22 -8.48
CA ALA A 67 6.78 -14.76 -8.78
C ALA A 67 6.90 -13.24 -8.66
N CYS A 68 5.94 -12.47 -9.17
CA CYS A 68 5.90 -11.01 -9.01
C CYS A 68 5.91 -10.60 -7.52
N ILE A 69 5.13 -11.27 -6.67
CA ILE A 69 5.12 -11.00 -5.21
C ILE A 69 6.50 -11.30 -4.60
N LEU A 70 7.10 -12.46 -4.91
CA LEU A 70 8.40 -12.86 -4.39
C LEU A 70 9.53 -11.94 -4.87
N PHE A 71 9.50 -11.53 -6.14
CA PHE A 71 10.47 -10.61 -6.71
C PHE A 71 10.31 -9.20 -6.15
N THR A 72 9.08 -8.75 -5.88
CA THR A 72 8.83 -7.48 -5.18
C THR A 72 9.52 -7.50 -3.81
N ALA A 73 9.32 -8.54 -3.01
CA ALA A 73 9.97 -8.67 -1.71
C ALA A 73 11.51 -8.72 -1.83
N PHE A 74 12.03 -9.46 -2.81
CA PHE A 74 13.48 -9.57 -3.07
C PHE A 74 14.11 -8.23 -3.44
N GLU A 75 13.45 -7.45 -4.31
CA GLU A 75 13.91 -6.12 -4.71
C GLU A 75 13.81 -5.13 -3.55
N CYS A 76 12.75 -5.19 -2.72
CA CYS A 76 12.62 -4.38 -1.52
C CYS A 76 13.74 -4.62 -0.50
N LEU A 77 14.10 -5.89 -0.23
CA LEU A 77 15.19 -6.22 0.68
C LEU A 77 16.57 -5.75 0.16
N GLN A 78 16.73 -5.60 -1.15
CA GLN A 78 17.92 -4.99 -1.75
C GLN A 78 17.85 -3.46 -1.83
N GLY A 79 16.76 -2.83 -1.41
CA GLY A 79 16.52 -1.39 -1.52
C GLY A 79 16.25 -0.90 -2.96
N ARG A 80 15.92 -1.80 -3.89
CA ARG A 80 15.68 -1.51 -5.31
C ARG A 80 14.19 -1.25 -5.58
N TYR A 81 13.65 -0.22 -4.93
CA TYR A 81 12.21 0.07 -4.94
C TYR A 81 11.60 0.26 -6.34
N LYS A 82 12.32 0.88 -7.29
CA LYS A 82 11.86 1.01 -8.69
C LYS A 82 11.57 -0.34 -9.36
N SER A 83 12.45 -1.32 -9.13
CA SER A 83 12.28 -2.67 -9.66
C SER A 83 11.13 -3.39 -8.95
N ALA A 84 10.98 -3.19 -7.64
CA ALA A 84 9.87 -3.74 -6.87
C ALA A 84 8.52 -3.24 -7.42
N VAL A 85 8.38 -1.92 -7.64
CA VAL A 85 7.18 -1.31 -8.24
C VAL A 85 6.90 -1.87 -9.64
N THR A 86 7.94 -2.12 -10.43
CA THR A 86 7.77 -2.74 -11.76
C THR A 86 7.16 -4.14 -11.65
N HIS A 87 7.61 -4.98 -10.71
CA HIS A 87 7.03 -6.31 -10.46
C HIS A 87 5.57 -6.23 -9.98
N VAL A 88 5.25 -5.26 -9.12
CA VAL A 88 3.86 -5.00 -8.70
C VAL A 88 2.99 -4.64 -9.88
N ALA A 89 3.42 -3.69 -10.72
CA ALA A 89 2.67 -3.26 -11.91
C ALA A 89 2.45 -4.42 -12.90
N SER A 90 3.50 -5.20 -13.19
CA SER A 90 3.40 -6.39 -14.06
C SER A 90 2.41 -7.41 -13.50
N GLY A 91 2.46 -7.71 -12.20
CA GLY A 91 1.55 -8.66 -11.57
C GLY A 91 0.09 -8.20 -11.60
N ILE A 92 -0.17 -6.91 -11.42
CA ILE A 92 -1.52 -6.34 -11.51
C ILE A 92 -2.09 -6.46 -12.93
N ASN A 93 -1.27 -6.22 -13.96
CA ASN A 93 -1.68 -6.41 -15.35
C ASN A 93 -2.04 -7.86 -15.65
N THR A 94 -1.16 -8.79 -15.29
CA THR A 94 -1.42 -10.22 -15.45
C THR A 94 -2.69 -10.65 -14.71
N PHE A 95 -2.91 -10.12 -13.50
CA PHE A 95 -4.11 -10.42 -12.75
C PHE A 95 -5.39 -9.90 -13.45
N ALA A 96 -5.36 -8.67 -13.95
CA ALA A 96 -6.47 -8.03 -14.64
C ALA A 96 -6.82 -8.75 -15.96
N GLU A 97 -5.81 -9.11 -16.76
CA GLU A 97 -5.97 -9.92 -17.99
C GLU A 97 -6.65 -11.25 -17.68
N GLY A 98 -6.24 -11.92 -16.59
CA GLY A 98 -6.86 -13.16 -16.15
C GLY A 98 -8.29 -13.02 -15.61
N GLN A 99 -8.73 -11.82 -15.21
CA GLN A 99 -10.12 -11.56 -14.80
C GLN A 99 -11.04 -11.30 -15.99
N ALA A 100 -10.52 -10.78 -17.11
CA ALA A 100 -11.28 -10.61 -18.35
C ALA A 100 -11.68 -11.96 -18.98
N GLN A 101 -11.08 -13.07 -18.54
CA GLN A 101 -11.35 -14.42 -19.04
C GLN A 101 -11.77 -15.37 -17.90
N PRO A 102 -12.91 -15.13 -17.22
CA PRO A 102 -13.29 -15.84 -15.98
C PRO A 102 -13.54 -17.34 -16.16
N ALA A 103 -13.80 -17.81 -17.39
CA ALA A 103 -14.09 -19.21 -17.70
C ALA A 103 -12.90 -20.17 -17.43
N THR A 104 -11.67 -19.65 -17.29
CA THR A 104 -10.44 -20.46 -17.22
C THR A 104 -9.96 -20.74 -15.79
N ARG A 105 -10.36 -19.97 -14.77
CA ARG A 105 -9.75 -20.02 -13.42
C ARG A 105 -10.08 -21.24 -12.53
N LYS A 106 -10.78 -22.25 -13.04
CA LYS A 106 -11.28 -23.37 -12.21
C LYS A 106 -10.19 -24.25 -11.55
N HIS A 107 -8.92 -24.13 -11.92
CA HIS A 107 -7.82 -24.99 -11.44
C HIS A 107 -6.53 -24.23 -11.09
N GLY A 108 -6.62 -22.97 -10.66
CA GLY A 108 -5.45 -22.23 -10.16
C GLY A 108 -4.81 -22.89 -8.94
N TYR A 109 -3.54 -22.56 -8.68
CA TYR A 109 -2.86 -22.92 -7.44
C TYR A 109 -3.33 -22.11 -6.23
N VAL A 110 -3.84 -20.88 -6.43
CA VAL A 110 -4.21 -19.96 -5.36
C VAL A 110 -5.57 -19.31 -5.64
N SER A 111 -6.34 -19.01 -4.58
CA SER A 111 -7.58 -18.26 -4.72
C SER A 111 -7.31 -16.86 -5.30
N GLY A 112 -8.17 -16.47 -6.25
CA GLY A 112 -8.13 -15.12 -6.83
C GLY A 112 -8.28 -14.00 -5.80
N ASP A 113 -8.98 -14.25 -4.69
CA ASP A 113 -9.18 -13.25 -3.63
C ASP A 113 -7.91 -13.02 -2.81
N ILE A 114 -7.11 -14.07 -2.58
CA ILE A 114 -5.82 -13.95 -1.90
C ILE A 114 -4.86 -13.13 -2.77
N ILE A 115 -4.77 -13.46 -4.06
CA ILE A 115 -3.92 -12.73 -5.00
C ILE A 115 -4.36 -11.26 -5.08
N ARG A 116 -5.67 -11.01 -5.19
CA ARG A 116 -6.24 -9.66 -5.18
C ARG A 116 -5.80 -8.88 -3.94
N THR A 117 -5.96 -9.47 -2.76
CA THR A 117 -5.62 -8.82 -1.48
C THR A 117 -4.13 -8.50 -1.39
N MET A 118 -3.27 -9.41 -1.86
CA MET A 118 -1.82 -9.17 -1.89
C MET A 118 -1.45 -8.00 -2.81
N PHE A 119 -1.99 -7.96 -4.03
CA PHE A 119 -1.68 -6.88 -4.97
C PHE A 119 -2.28 -5.54 -4.56
N LEU A 120 -3.47 -5.51 -3.95
CA LEU A 120 -4.04 -4.30 -3.35
C LEU A 120 -3.10 -3.69 -2.30
N ARG A 121 -2.54 -4.53 -1.42
CA ARG A 121 -1.59 -4.07 -0.39
C ARG A 121 -0.26 -3.61 -0.97
N LEU A 122 0.31 -4.39 -1.89
CA LEU A 122 1.58 -4.04 -2.55
C LEU A 122 1.47 -2.76 -3.37
N GLU A 123 0.34 -2.54 -4.05
CA GLU A 123 0.08 -1.30 -4.76
C GLU A 123 -0.04 -0.11 -3.81
N THR A 124 -0.79 -0.26 -2.71
CA THR A 124 -0.94 0.79 -1.70
C THR A 124 0.43 1.23 -1.18
N GLN A 125 1.32 0.25 -0.87
CA GLN A 125 2.71 0.52 -0.49
C GLN A 125 3.51 1.20 -1.62
N ALA A 126 3.30 0.80 -2.87
CA ALA A 126 3.96 1.42 -4.02
C ALA A 126 3.56 2.89 -4.22
N LEU A 127 2.29 3.23 -3.95
CA LEU A 127 1.79 4.62 -4.01
C LEU A 127 2.40 5.51 -2.93
N GLU A 128 2.74 4.95 -1.76
CA GLU A 128 3.35 5.71 -0.65
C GLU A 128 4.83 6.03 -0.88
N LEU A 129 5.55 5.21 -1.66
CA LEU A 129 7.01 5.28 -1.80
C LEU A 129 7.53 6.35 -2.79
N ASP A 130 6.66 7.03 -3.52
CA ASP A 130 6.93 8.20 -4.37
C ASP A 130 8.24 8.14 -5.18
N ASP A 131 8.22 7.34 -6.23
CA ASP A 131 9.13 7.45 -7.37
C ASP A 131 8.27 7.25 -8.61
N ASN A 132 8.46 8.03 -9.67
CA ASN A 132 7.68 8.04 -10.92
C ASN A 132 7.54 6.65 -11.64
N GLY A 133 7.97 5.55 -11.02
CA GLY A 133 7.80 4.18 -11.49
C GLY A 133 6.35 3.71 -11.65
N LEU A 134 5.35 4.46 -11.16
CA LEU A 134 3.94 4.23 -11.47
C LEU A 134 3.42 4.98 -12.71
N GLU A 135 4.19 5.89 -13.33
CA GLU A 135 3.77 6.58 -14.56
C GLU A 135 3.60 5.61 -15.75
N THR A 136 4.33 4.50 -15.74
CA THR A 136 4.23 3.42 -16.74
C THR A 136 3.19 2.37 -16.40
N ALA A 137 2.58 2.45 -15.21
CA ALA A 137 1.76 1.38 -14.71
C ALA A 137 0.30 1.57 -15.19
N PRO A 138 -0.34 0.53 -15.79
CA PRO A 138 -1.51 0.77 -16.64
C PRO A 138 -2.76 1.22 -15.91
N LYS A 139 -3.72 1.73 -16.69
CA LYS A 139 -5.08 2.12 -16.26
C LYS A 139 -5.92 0.95 -15.70
N THR A 140 -5.34 -0.18 -15.34
CA THR A 140 -6.01 -1.37 -14.79
C THR A 140 -6.02 -1.40 -13.25
N PHE A 141 -5.36 -0.46 -12.57
CA PHE A 141 -5.43 -0.29 -11.11
C PHE A 141 -6.83 0.01 -10.53
N TYR A 142 -7.86 0.16 -11.38
CA TYR A 142 -9.23 0.38 -10.93
C TYR A 142 -9.99 -0.90 -10.57
N ILE A 143 -9.42 -2.09 -10.78
CA ILE A 143 -10.16 -3.36 -10.63
C ILE A 143 -10.70 -3.61 -9.21
N TRP A 144 -10.11 -3.02 -8.17
CA TRP A 144 -10.60 -3.11 -6.79
C TRP A 144 -11.54 -1.96 -6.38
N ARG A 145 -11.65 -0.88 -7.16
CA ARG A 145 -12.48 0.29 -6.77
C ARG A 145 -13.98 0.04 -6.81
N THR A 146 -14.40 -1.03 -7.48
CA THR A 146 -15.81 -1.40 -7.65
C THR A 146 -16.31 -2.37 -6.58
N ILE A 147 -15.46 -2.78 -5.63
CA ILE A 147 -15.85 -3.70 -4.56
C ILE A 147 -16.70 -2.95 -3.54
N ALA A 148 -17.98 -3.29 -3.50
CA ALA A 148 -18.93 -2.75 -2.53
C ALA A 148 -18.60 -3.27 -1.12
N LEU A 149 -18.88 -2.43 -0.11
CA LEU A 149 -18.81 -2.86 1.27
C LEU A 149 -19.83 -3.98 1.53
N PRO A 150 -19.45 -5.05 2.25
CA PRO A 150 -20.43 -6.02 2.73
C PRO A 150 -21.45 -5.33 3.66
N PRO A 151 -22.66 -5.89 3.83
CA PRO A 151 -23.67 -5.32 4.72
C PRO A 151 -23.21 -5.33 6.19
N THR A 152 -22.44 -6.35 6.57
CA THR A 152 -21.83 -6.54 7.89
C THR A 152 -20.52 -7.30 7.73
N PHE A 153 -19.52 -7.03 8.57
CA PHE A 153 -18.28 -7.80 8.57
C PHE A 153 -18.42 -9.09 9.36
N GLN A 154 -18.18 -10.23 8.71
CA GLN A 154 -18.16 -11.55 9.34
C GLN A 154 -16.77 -11.89 9.89
N THR A 155 -15.73 -11.30 9.30
CA THR A 155 -14.34 -11.53 9.71
C THR A 155 -13.56 -10.21 9.76
N ILE A 156 -12.48 -10.19 10.55
CA ILE A 156 -11.53 -9.06 10.59
C ILE A 156 -10.89 -8.85 9.22
N GLU A 157 -10.64 -9.92 8.45
CA GLU A 157 -10.04 -9.81 7.13
C GLU A 157 -10.95 -9.08 6.13
N GLU A 158 -12.27 -9.29 6.19
CA GLU A 158 -13.22 -8.53 5.35
C GLU A 158 -13.18 -7.02 5.64
N ALA A 159 -13.12 -6.65 6.93
CA ALA A 159 -13.00 -5.25 7.32
C ALA A 159 -11.64 -4.68 6.90
N ARG A 160 -10.57 -5.46 7.04
CA ARG A 160 -9.21 -5.06 6.63
C ARG A 160 -9.11 -4.81 5.13
N VAL A 161 -9.62 -5.72 4.30
CA VAL A 161 -9.67 -5.54 2.85
C VAL A 161 -10.46 -4.28 2.49
N SER A 162 -11.56 -4.00 3.20
CA SER A 162 -12.40 -2.83 2.96
C SER A 162 -11.69 -1.51 3.25
N VAL A 163 -10.93 -1.42 4.36
CA VAL A 163 -10.13 -0.21 4.64
C VAL A 163 -8.94 -0.08 3.69
N ASP A 164 -8.31 -1.20 3.30
CA ASP A 164 -7.23 -1.21 2.32
C ASP A 164 -7.73 -0.65 0.96
N ILE A 165 -8.95 -1.01 0.53
CA ILE A 165 -9.60 -0.45 -0.68
C ILE A 165 -9.81 1.06 -0.51
N CYS A 166 -10.31 1.51 0.64
CA CYS A 166 -10.57 2.93 0.90
C CYS A 166 -9.27 3.74 0.84
N LEU A 167 -8.22 3.28 1.53
CA LEU A 167 -6.90 3.90 1.52
C LEU A 167 -6.31 3.95 0.10
N ASN A 168 -6.34 2.84 -0.61
CA ASN A 168 -5.84 2.76 -1.98
C ASN A 168 -6.55 3.77 -2.90
N ARG A 169 -7.89 3.86 -2.84
CA ARG A 169 -8.68 4.85 -3.59
C ARG A 169 -8.27 6.28 -3.26
N LEU A 170 -8.06 6.58 -1.99
CA LEU A 170 -7.68 7.92 -1.54
C LEU A 170 -6.27 8.30 -2.02
N LEU A 171 -5.29 7.41 -1.91
CA LEU A 171 -3.93 7.64 -2.41
C LEU A 171 -3.90 7.86 -3.92
N HIS A 172 -4.70 7.10 -4.67
CA HIS A 172 -4.86 7.32 -6.10
C HIS A 172 -5.48 8.67 -6.44
N LEU A 173 -6.49 9.10 -5.69
CA LEU A 173 -7.09 10.41 -5.87
C LEU A 173 -6.07 11.52 -5.65
N PHE A 174 -5.24 11.41 -4.60
CA PHE A 174 -4.15 12.35 -4.35
C PHE A 174 -3.12 12.34 -5.47
N LYS A 175 -2.74 11.16 -5.96
CA LYS A 175 -1.84 11.05 -7.11
C LYS A 175 -2.44 11.70 -8.35
N LYS A 176 -3.69 11.41 -8.70
CA LYS A 176 -4.41 12.01 -9.85
C LYS A 176 -4.50 13.53 -9.75
N ALA A 177 -4.81 14.06 -8.56
CA ALA A 177 -4.83 15.49 -8.30
C ALA A 177 -3.44 16.11 -8.48
N THR A 178 -2.41 15.46 -7.93
CA THR A 178 -1.01 15.89 -8.06
C THR A 178 -0.54 15.89 -9.52
N ASP A 179 -0.77 14.79 -10.24
CA ASP A 179 -0.38 14.64 -11.65
C ASP A 179 -1.10 15.68 -12.53
N SER A 180 -2.40 15.95 -12.28
CA SER A 180 -3.14 17.00 -12.99
C SER A 180 -2.63 18.41 -12.72
N MET A 181 -2.05 18.65 -11.54
CA MET A 181 -1.45 19.93 -11.18
C MET A 181 -0.03 20.09 -11.74
N LEU A 182 0.69 18.98 -11.95
CA LEU A 182 2.05 18.95 -12.50
C LEU A 182 2.08 18.96 -14.04
N ALA A 183 1.09 18.34 -14.70
CA ALA A 183 1.06 18.16 -16.15
C ALA A 183 0.78 19.45 -16.95
N THR A 184 0.37 20.54 -16.30
CA THR A 184 -0.02 21.79 -16.97
C THR A 184 0.49 23.01 -16.22
N GLU A 185 1.17 23.94 -16.92
CA GLU A 185 1.40 25.33 -16.45
C GLU A 185 0.08 26.13 -16.28
N VAL A 186 -1.03 25.53 -16.73
CA VAL A 186 -2.40 26.07 -16.73
C VAL A 186 -3.21 25.47 -15.56
N VAL A 187 -4.15 26.25 -15.03
CA VAL A 187 -5.15 25.82 -14.05
C VAL A 187 -5.85 24.53 -14.52
N PRO A 188 -5.99 23.49 -13.67
CA PRO A 188 -6.81 22.32 -13.99
C PRO A 188 -8.21 22.74 -14.45
N SER A 189 -8.77 22.07 -15.46
CA SER A 189 -10.11 22.42 -15.95
C SER A 189 -11.18 22.26 -14.86
N THR A 190 -12.23 23.06 -14.90
CA THR A 190 -13.37 22.95 -13.96
C THR A 190 -13.97 21.54 -13.94
N GLU A 191 -13.97 20.85 -15.08
CA GLU A 191 -14.45 19.47 -15.17
C GLU A 191 -13.52 18.48 -14.45
N THR A 192 -12.20 18.70 -14.53
CA THR A 192 -11.22 17.88 -13.79
C THR A 192 -11.36 18.06 -12.29
N ILE A 193 -11.53 19.31 -11.83
CA ILE A 193 -11.77 19.64 -10.42
C ILE A 193 -13.05 18.97 -9.94
N ARG A 194 -14.16 19.13 -10.68
CA ARG A 194 -15.45 18.51 -10.37
C ARG A 194 -15.36 16.98 -10.29
N ALA A 195 -14.62 16.35 -11.21
CA ALA A 195 -14.43 14.91 -11.18
C ALA A 195 -13.64 14.43 -9.95
N ILE A 196 -12.63 15.19 -9.50
CA ILE A 196 -11.88 14.91 -8.27
C ILE A 196 -12.79 15.08 -7.04
N GLU A 197 -13.59 16.12 -6.99
CA GLU A 197 -14.54 16.38 -5.88
C GLU A 197 -15.61 15.28 -5.77
N VAL A 198 -16.18 14.84 -6.90
CA VAL A 198 -17.14 13.72 -6.92
C VAL A 198 -16.49 12.43 -6.43
N GLU A 199 -15.28 12.13 -6.89
CA GLU A 199 -14.55 10.94 -6.48
C GLU A 199 -14.18 10.98 -4.98
N TYR A 200 -13.78 12.16 -4.48
CA TYR A 200 -13.55 12.39 -3.04
C TYR A 200 -14.81 12.11 -2.23
N ALA A 201 -15.95 12.70 -2.61
CA ALA A 201 -17.21 12.51 -1.89
C ALA A 201 -17.64 11.04 -1.84
N GLN A 202 -17.39 10.28 -2.90
CA GLN A 202 -17.64 8.83 -2.93
C GLN A 202 -16.72 8.04 -2.00
N ILE A 203 -15.45 8.45 -1.87
CA ILE A 203 -14.49 7.80 -0.95
C ILE A 203 -14.86 8.13 0.49
N ASP A 204 -15.18 9.39 0.77
CA ASP A 204 -15.60 9.88 2.09
C ASP A 204 -16.89 9.19 2.56
N GLN A 205 -17.88 9.02 1.66
CA GLN A 205 -19.08 8.24 1.98
C GLN A 205 -18.75 6.77 2.25
N TYR A 206 -17.90 6.15 1.42
CA TYR A 206 -17.46 4.77 1.64
C TYR A 206 -16.77 4.61 3.00
N TYR A 207 -15.93 5.57 3.40
CA TYR A 207 -15.25 5.57 4.69
C TYR A 207 -16.24 5.67 5.87
N ARG A 208 -17.26 6.53 5.77
CA ARG A 208 -18.33 6.64 6.77
C ARG A 208 -19.08 5.33 6.92
N ASP A 209 -19.56 4.76 5.81
CA ASP A 209 -20.28 3.48 5.80
C ASP A 209 -19.42 2.34 6.37
N PHE A 210 -18.12 2.33 6.06
CA PHE A 210 -17.16 1.38 6.61
C PHE A 210 -17.05 1.53 8.14
N SER A 211 -16.90 2.78 8.62
CA SER A 211 -16.71 3.07 10.04
C SER A 211 -17.94 2.68 10.87
N ASP A 212 -19.14 3.00 10.39
CA ASP A 212 -20.40 2.63 11.04
C ASP A 212 -20.54 1.09 11.13
N LYS A 213 -20.22 0.38 10.05
CA LYS A 213 -20.27 -1.09 10.02
C LYS A 213 -19.22 -1.73 10.92
N LEU A 214 -18.05 -1.11 11.05
CA LEU A 214 -16.99 -1.59 11.95
C LEU A 214 -17.40 -1.40 13.42
N ASP A 215 -18.01 -0.27 13.76
CA ASP A 215 -18.51 -0.02 15.13
C ASP A 215 -19.61 -0.99 15.55
N LEU A 216 -20.40 -1.48 14.58
CA LEU A 216 -21.41 -2.52 14.79
C LEU A 216 -20.81 -3.94 14.89
N ALA A 217 -19.58 -4.15 14.43
CA ALA A 217 -18.93 -5.45 14.46
C ALA A 217 -18.52 -5.83 15.90
N LYS A 218 -18.97 -6.99 16.35
CA LYS A 218 -18.66 -7.51 17.69
C LYS A 218 -17.32 -8.25 17.67
N SER A 219 -16.21 -7.53 17.52
CA SER A 219 -14.86 -8.11 17.57
C SER A 219 -14.24 -7.97 18.96
N PRO A 220 -13.51 -8.98 19.46
CA PRO A 220 -12.81 -8.89 20.72
C PRO A 220 -11.70 -7.83 20.63
N PRO A 221 -11.60 -6.90 21.58
CA PRO A 221 -10.79 -5.71 21.35
C PRO A 221 -9.28 -5.88 21.56
N SER A 222 -8.87 -7.01 22.12
CA SER A 222 -7.46 -7.35 22.34
C SER A 222 -6.86 -8.13 21.17
N ASP A 223 -7.61 -8.31 20.08
CA ASP A 223 -7.09 -8.93 18.86
C ASP A 223 -6.11 -7.97 18.15
N PRO A 224 -4.85 -8.37 17.87
CA PRO A 224 -3.89 -7.52 17.17
C PRO A 224 -4.37 -7.05 15.79
N GLY A 225 -5.21 -7.83 15.12
CA GLY A 225 -5.85 -7.48 13.86
C GLY A 225 -6.85 -6.34 14.02
N VAL A 226 -7.58 -6.26 15.13
CA VAL A 226 -8.47 -5.13 15.45
C VAL A 226 -7.65 -3.86 15.69
N LEU A 227 -6.54 -3.93 16.44
CA LEU A 227 -5.66 -2.77 16.63
C LEU A 227 -5.10 -2.22 15.31
N LEU A 228 -4.63 -3.11 14.42
CA LEU A 228 -4.16 -2.71 13.10
C LEU A 228 -5.28 -2.08 12.26
N LEU A 229 -6.50 -2.63 12.35
CA LEU A 229 -7.66 -2.11 11.65
C LEU A 229 -8.04 -0.70 12.13
N GLU A 230 -7.97 -0.46 13.45
CA GLU A 230 -8.20 0.84 14.05
C GLU A 230 -7.14 1.88 13.63
N ILE A 231 -5.87 1.47 13.58
CA ILE A 231 -4.79 2.32 13.07
C ILE A 231 -5.06 2.69 11.60
N SER A 232 -5.41 1.71 10.76
CA SER A 232 -5.75 1.97 9.36
C SER A 232 -6.98 2.89 9.22
N ARG A 233 -8.01 2.70 10.05
CA ARG A 233 -9.21 3.56 10.09
C ARG A 233 -8.84 5.01 10.44
N ALA A 234 -7.98 5.19 11.45
CA ALA A 234 -7.51 6.51 11.85
C ALA A 234 -6.65 7.17 10.76
N LEU A 235 -5.77 6.40 10.10
CA LEU A 235 -4.95 6.90 8.99
C LEU A 235 -5.83 7.44 7.85
N VAL A 236 -6.82 6.66 7.39
CA VAL A 236 -7.73 7.11 6.33
C VAL A 236 -8.49 8.37 6.75
N ARG A 237 -8.93 8.44 8.02
CA ARG A 237 -9.59 9.64 8.57
C ARG A 237 -8.71 10.89 8.45
N ILE A 238 -7.46 10.78 8.89
CA ILE A 238 -6.50 11.89 8.84
C ILE A 238 -6.35 12.34 7.40
N LEU A 239 -6.11 11.39 6.49
CA LEU A 239 -5.92 11.66 5.07
C LEU A 239 -7.13 12.37 4.45
N LEU A 240 -8.36 11.99 4.80
CA LEU A 240 -9.58 12.69 4.37
C LEU A 240 -9.66 14.11 4.96
N GLU A 241 -9.34 14.29 6.24
CA GLU A 241 -9.38 15.60 6.90
C GLU A 241 -8.20 16.53 6.51
N LEU A 242 -7.27 16.09 5.64
CA LEU A 242 -6.10 16.90 5.28
C LEU A 242 -6.51 18.15 4.49
N ASP A 243 -6.23 19.31 5.09
CA ASP A 243 -6.24 20.58 4.38
C ASP A 243 -4.86 20.86 3.79
N PHE A 244 -4.72 20.51 2.52
CA PHE A 244 -3.47 20.72 1.80
C PHE A 244 -3.08 22.18 1.63
N SER A 245 -4.00 23.14 1.82
CA SER A 245 -3.67 24.57 1.80
C SER A 245 -2.64 24.95 2.88
N ARG A 246 -2.46 24.10 3.90
CA ARG A 246 -1.57 24.31 5.05
C ARG A 246 -0.10 23.89 4.82
N GLY A 247 0.23 23.33 3.66
CA GLY A 247 1.60 22.99 3.29
C GLY A 247 2.29 22.05 4.28
N GLU A 248 3.56 22.27 4.64
CA GLU A 248 4.32 21.37 5.53
C GLU A 248 3.74 21.21 6.95
N MET A 249 2.84 22.10 7.40
CA MET A 249 2.20 22.03 8.72
C MET A 249 0.87 21.24 8.71
N LEU A 250 0.54 20.59 7.58
CA LEU A 250 -0.78 19.96 7.39
C LEU A 250 -1.06 18.85 8.41
N PHE A 251 -0.03 18.14 8.89
CA PHE A 251 -0.17 17.06 9.86
C PHE A 251 -0.17 17.53 11.33
N ASP A 252 0.35 18.74 11.62
CA ASP A 252 0.52 19.21 13.00
C ASP A 252 -0.80 19.40 13.73
N HIS A 253 -1.88 19.69 12.99
CA HIS A 253 -3.22 19.80 13.54
C HIS A 253 -3.79 18.47 14.06
N PHE A 254 -3.22 17.35 13.62
CA PHE A 254 -3.62 16.02 14.06
C PHE A 254 -2.75 15.50 15.20
N HIS A 255 -1.70 16.21 15.62
CA HIS A 255 -0.80 15.73 16.68
C HIS A 255 -1.57 15.39 17.96
N ASP A 256 -2.38 16.33 18.45
CA ASP A 256 -3.19 16.13 19.65
C ASP A 256 -4.35 15.14 19.43
N LYS A 257 -4.91 15.09 18.22
CA LYS A 257 -5.97 14.14 17.85
C LYS A 257 -5.45 12.69 17.80
N VAL A 258 -4.25 12.46 17.28
CA VAL A 258 -3.60 11.13 17.23
C VAL A 258 -3.26 10.66 18.64
N ILE A 259 -2.77 11.56 19.51
CA ILE A 259 -2.56 11.26 20.93
C ILE A 259 -3.90 10.96 21.61
N TYR A 260 -4.93 11.76 21.32
CA TYR A 260 -6.28 11.54 21.84
C TYR A 260 -6.84 10.18 21.39
N TRP A 261 -6.85 9.85 20.10
CA TRP A 261 -7.36 8.58 19.56
C TRP A 261 -6.57 7.36 20.02
N SER A 262 -5.28 7.51 20.33
CA SER A 262 -4.48 6.44 20.95
C SER A 262 -4.65 6.35 22.47
N SER A 263 -5.29 7.34 23.11
CA SER A 263 -5.55 7.40 24.56
C SER A 263 -7.01 7.20 24.94
N GLU A 264 -7.93 7.43 24.00
CA GLU A 264 -9.36 7.21 24.19
C GLU A 264 -9.56 5.70 24.32
N PRO A 265 -10.14 5.19 25.43
CA PRO A 265 -10.64 3.84 25.43
C PRO A 265 -11.75 3.83 24.39
N THR A 266 -11.46 3.27 23.22
CA THR A 266 -12.48 2.84 22.26
C THR A 266 -13.62 2.28 23.10
N ARG A 267 -14.87 2.74 22.87
CA ARG A 267 -16.03 2.52 23.76
C ARG A 267 -16.37 1.05 24.07
N THR A 268 -15.54 0.11 23.64
CA THR A 268 -15.56 -1.32 23.90
C THR A 268 -14.33 -1.87 24.64
N THR A 269 -13.35 -1.07 25.09
CA THR A 269 -12.04 -1.63 25.50
C THR A 269 -11.40 -0.96 26.73
N HIS A 270 -11.35 -1.72 27.82
CA HIS A 270 -10.39 -1.56 28.90
C HIS A 270 -9.06 -2.23 28.53
N CYS A 271 -8.44 -1.85 27.40
CA CYS A 271 -7.09 -2.29 27.08
C CYS A 271 -6.15 -1.09 27.22
N ARG A 272 -5.42 -1.02 28.34
CA ARG A 272 -4.37 -0.02 28.53
C ARG A 272 -3.29 -0.28 27.48
N ILE A 273 -3.20 0.58 26.46
CA ILE A 273 -1.98 0.70 25.67
C ILE A 273 -0.88 1.04 26.67
N GLY A 274 0.02 0.08 26.92
CA GLY A 274 1.18 0.29 27.78
C GLY A 274 1.93 1.53 27.31
N ALA A 275 2.26 2.40 28.25
CA ALA A 275 2.91 3.68 27.99
C ALA A 275 4.02 3.55 26.94
N LEU A 276 3.96 4.37 25.90
CA LEU A 276 5.09 4.60 25.00
C LEU A 276 6.37 4.80 25.83
N PRO A 277 7.49 4.15 25.49
CA PRO A 277 8.73 4.31 26.22
C PRO A 277 9.11 5.80 26.24
N LYS A 278 9.24 6.36 27.45
CA LYS A 278 9.69 7.74 27.65
C LYS A 278 11.06 7.91 26.99
N PHE A 279 11.14 8.78 25.99
CA PHE A 279 12.43 9.23 25.49
C PHE A 279 13.19 9.93 26.64
N PRO A 280 14.43 9.51 26.97
CA PRO A 280 15.19 10.12 28.04
C PRO A 280 15.54 11.57 27.68
N SER A 281 14.93 12.50 28.40
CA SER A 281 15.22 13.93 28.36
C SER A 281 16.44 14.24 29.23
N SER A 282 17.65 14.12 28.68
CA SER A 282 18.82 14.96 29.02
C SER A 282 20.12 14.30 28.56
N GLY A 283 20.67 14.76 27.45
CA GLY A 283 22.02 14.47 27.00
C GLY A 283 22.30 15.21 25.70
N PRO A 284 23.49 15.82 25.51
CA PRO A 284 23.79 16.51 24.26
C PRO A 284 23.83 15.48 23.11
N PRO A 285 23.38 15.85 21.89
CA PRO A 285 23.27 14.91 20.80
C PRO A 285 24.66 14.37 20.41
N PRO A 286 24.80 13.06 20.12
CA PRO A 286 26.04 12.54 19.57
C PRO A 286 26.31 13.21 18.21
N ARG A 287 27.47 13.86 18.11
CA ARG A 287 28.01 14.36 16.85
C ARG A 287 28.12 13.15 15.90
N ASN A 288 27.40 13.19 14.78
CA ASN A 288 27.31 12.19 13.70
C ASN A 288 26.15 11.18 13.75
N SER A 289 24.92 11.64 13.90
CA SER A 289 23.75 10.88 13.41
C SER A 289 22.78 11.79 12.66
N SER A 290 23.01 11.92 11.36
CA SER A 290 22.03 12.47 10.42
C SER A 290 20.93 11.45 10.14
N ALA A 291 20.18 11.04 11.17
CA ALA A 291 18.92 10.31 11.00
C ALA A 291 17.79 11.35 10.97
N VAL A 292 17.69 12.04 9.84
CA VAL A 292 16.51 12.85 9.54
C VAL A 292 15.34 11.87 9.39
N CYS A 293 14.38 11.93 10.32
CA CYS A 293 13.03 11.38 10.08
C CYS A 293 12.50 12.06 8.82
N ARG A 294 12.62 11.39 7.67
CA ARG A 294 12.04 11.86 6.42
C ARG A 294 10.58 11.45 6.45
N SER A 295 9.68 12.41 6.54
CA SER A 295 8.27 12.19 6.17
C SER A 295 8.21 11.66 4.73
N PRO A 296 7.16 10.88 4.36
CA PRO A 296 7.05 10.35 3.01
C PRO A 296 7.10 11.50 2.00
N ARG A 297 7.98 11.39 1.00
CA ARG A 297 8.29 12.49 0.07
C ARG A 297 7.07 12.95 -0.74
N SER A 298 6.09 12.07 -0.99
CA SER A 298 4.84 12.36 -1.70
C SER A 298 4.00 13.46 -1.05
N TYR A 299 3.77 13.39 0.27
CA TYR A 299 2.96 14.38 0.98
C TYR A 299 3.66 15.76 1.06
N LEU A 300 4.98 15.75 1.14
CA LEU A 300 5.80 16.97 1.07
C LEU A 300 5.83 17.57 -0.34
N SER A 301 5.78 16.76 -1.40
CA SER A 301 5.76 17.23 -2.79
C SER A 301 4.49 18.01 -3.11
N PHE A 302 3.31 17.53 -2.66
CA PHE A 302 2.06 18.30 -2.75
C PHE A 302 2.09 19.56 -1.88
N GLY A 303 2.53 19.45 -0.61
CA GLY A 303 2.65 20.59 0.31
C GLY A 303 3.64 21.67 -0.15
N ARG A 304 4.72 21.30 -0.87
CA ARG A 304 5.65 22.22 -1.52
C ARG A 304 5.09 22.85 -2.79
N TYR A 305 4.26 22.13 -3.54
CA TYR A 305 3.59 22.67 -4.74
C TYR A 305 2.54 23.74 -4.38
N VAL A 306 1.72 23.49 -3.35
CA VAL A 306 0.76 24.47 -2.81
C VAL A 306 1.46 25.76 -2.36
N ARG A 307 2.70 25.66 -1.87
CA ARG A 307 3.50 26.80 -1.41
C ARG A 307 4.01 27.68 -2.55
N ASN A 308 4.27 27.11 -3.74
CA ASN A 308 4.88 27.83 -4.86
C ASN A 308 3.88 28.34 -5.89
N THR A 309 2.64 27.85 -5.88
CA THR A 309 1.57 28.39 -6.70
C THR A 309 0.75 29.39 -5.86
N LYS A 310 0.66 30.65 -6.28
CA LYS A 310 -0.26 31.67 -5.72
C LYS A 310 -1.74 31.34 -6.02
N ARG A 311 -2.11 30.06 -5.92
CA ARG A 311 -3.38 29.47 -6.38
C ARG A 311 -3.90 28.45 -5.37
N ALA A 312 -3.72 28.72 -4.07
CA ALA A 312 -4.36 27.97 -2.99
C ALA A 312 -5.90 27.93 -3.14
N ASP A 313 -6.45 28.89 -3.88
CA ASP A 313 -7.87 29.05 -4.22
C ASP A 313 -8.40 27.97 -5.18
N LEU A 314 -7.52 27.22 -5.85
CA LEU A 314 -7.87 26.15 -6.79
C LEU A 314 -7.74 24.75 -6.20
N ILE A 315 -7.29 24.64 -4.96
CA ILE A 315 -7.30 23.36 -4.24
C ILE A 315 -8.76 23.11 -3.86
N PRO A 316 -9.36 21.98 -4.28
CA PRO A 316 -10.67 21.61 -3.78
C PRO A 316 -10.62 21.66 -2.26
N ARG A 317 -11.42 22.54 -1.66
CA ARG A 317 -11.52 22.60 -0.21
C ARG A 317 -12.29 21.37 0.21
N PHE A 318 -11.57 20.29 0.51
CA PHE A 318 -12.10 19.09 1.13
C PHE A 318 -12.48 19.42 2.59
N ARG A 319 -13.52 20.24 2.77
CA ARG A 319 -14.12 20.49 4.07
C ARG A 319 -15.10 19.35 4.35
N SER A 320 -14.98 18.76 5.53
CA SER A 320 -16.03 17.92 6.10
C SER A 320 -17.34 18.71 6.11
N VAL A 321 -18.34 18.23 5.38
CA VAL A 321 -19.75 18.60 5.60
C VAL A 321 -20.23 17.81 6.81
#